data_AF-A0A2P4NKY2-F1
#
_entry.id   AF-A0A2P4NKY2-F1
#
_cell.length_a   1.000
_cell.length_b   1.000
_cell.length_c   1.000
_cell.angle_alpha   90.00
_cell.angle_beta   90.00
_cell.angle_gamma   90.00
#
_symmetry.space_group_name_H-M   'P 1'
#
loop_
_entity.id
_entity.type
_entity.pdbx_description
1 polymer ?
#
loop_
_entity_poly.entity_id
_entity_poly.type
_entity_poly.pdbx_seq_one_letter_code
_entity_poly.pdbx_strand_id
1 'polypeptide(L)'
;MATVTPAVRPTWTDLMRRGAATAAVATVANALLLTLVLETGLVEPFAPLSYPPVVFLSAAGAVAATFVYGLLAGRVADADRTFFRVAVAVLVASFIPDIGLLYVDPGATVPGVLVLMVMHVVVAAVCVASLTELGWGVPKGNRPDASEE
;
A
#
# COMPACT_ATOMS: atom_id res chain seq x y z
N MET A 1 19.69 -0.45 39.34
CA MET A 1 20.43 -0.05 38.12
C MET A 1 19.65 -0.60 36.94
N ALA A 2 18.75 0.20 36.35
CA ALA A 2 17.82 -0.28 35.31
C ALA A 2 18.56 -0.44 33.97
N THR A 3 18.57 -1.66 33.44
CA THR A 3 19.04 -1.97 32.10
C THR A 3 18.04 -1.43 31.09
N VAL A 4 18.35 -0.30 30.45
CA VAL A 4 17.61 0.18 29.28
C VAL A 4 17.95 -0.76 28.13
N THR A 5 17.07 -1.72 27.84
CA THR A 5 17.18 -2.54 26.63
C THR A 5 17.10 -1.59 25.42
N PRO A 6 18.14 -1.49 24.58
CA PRO A 6 18.09 -0.61 23.43
C PRO A 6 16.93 -1.05 22.54
N ALA A 7 16.02 -0.12 22.22
CA ALA A 7 14.96 -0.38 21.25
C ALA A 7 15.60 -0.86 19.94
N VAL A 8 15.37 -2.13 19.59
CA VAL A 8 15.91 -2.73 18.38
C VAL A 8 15.26 -2.01 17.20
N ARG A 9 16.02 -1.13 16.55
CA ARG A 9 15.58 -0.51 15.29
C ARG A 9 15.48 -1.61 14.23
N PRO A 10 14.38 -1.69 13.45
CA PRO A 10 14.24 -2.69 12.41
C PRO A 10 15.41 -2.57 11.43
N THR A 11 16.01 -3.70 11.07
CA THR A 11 17.12 -3.70 10.12
C THR A 11 16.58 -3.48 8.70
N TRP A 12 17.40 -2.91 7.80
CA TRP A 12 17.01 -2.70 6.40
C TRP A 12 16.53 -3.97 5.70
N THR A 13 17.09 -5.12 6.09
CA THR A 13 16.69 -6.45 5.61
C THR A 13 15.26 -6.80 6.00
N ASP A 14 14.82 -6.44 7.21
CA ASP A 14 13.43 -6.66 7.67
C ASP A 14 12.45 -5.79 6.89
N LEU A 15 12.81 -4.54 6.63
CA LEU A 15 12.00 -3.63 5.81
C LEU A 15 11.90 -4.10 4.36
N MET A 16 13.00 -4.59 3.76
CA MET A 16 12.97 -5.15 2.41
C MET A 16 12.10 -6.41 2.33
N ARG A 17 12.18 -7.30 3.32
CA ARG A 17 11.35 -8.51 3.36
C ARG A 17 9.86 -8.17 3.50
N ARG A 18 9.51 -7.22 4.37
CA ARG A 18 8.14 -6.72 4.53
C ARG A 18 7.66 -6.02 3.28
N GLY A 19 8.49 -5.19 2.65
CA GLY A 19 8.17 -4.53 1.38
C GLY A 19 7.92 -5.50 0.24
N ALA A 20 8.76 -6.54 0.10
CA ALA A 20 8.58 -7.58 -0.90
C ALA A 20 7.27 -8.37 -0.68
N ALA A 21 6.98 -8.74 0.58
CA ALA A 21 5.71 -9.39 0.91
C ALA A 21 4.51 -8.47 0.62
N THR A 22 4.61 -7.18 0.97
CA THR A 22 3.59 -6.16 0.69
C THR A 22 3.34 -6.03 -0.81
N ALA A 23 4.40 -5.96 -1.61
CA ALA A 23 4.30 -5.87 -3.07
C ALA A 23 3.64 -7.12 -3.67
N ALA A 24 4.01 -8.31 -3.20
CA ALA A 24 3.39 -9.55 -3.64
C ALA A 24 1.89 -9.57 -3.30
N VAL A 25 1.52 -9.25 -2.06
CA VAL A 25 0.12 -9.23 -1.61
C VAL A 25 -0.70 -8.20 -2.39
N ALA A 26 -0.19 -6.98 -2.55
CA ALA A 26 -0.89 -5.92 -3.28
C ALA A 26 -1.10 -6.29 -4.76
N THR A 27 -0.07 -6.88 -5.38
CA THR A 27 -0.14 -7.34 -6.78
C THR A 27 -1.17 -8.45 -6.95
N VAL A 28 -1.15 -9.45 -6.07
CA VAL A 28 -2.11 -10.57 -6.11
C VAL A 28 -3.53 -10.07 -5.86
N ALA A 29 -3.73 -9.20 -4.86
CA ALA A 29 -5.04 -8.64 -4.56
C ALA A 29 -5.63 -7.87 -5.76
N ASN A 30 -4.82 -7.03 -6.43
CA ASN A 30 -5.27 -6.32 -7.62
C ASN A 30 -5.49 -7.22 -8.83
N ALA A 31 -4.65 -8.25 -9.01
CA ALA A 31 -4.86 -9.23 -10.08
C ALA A 31 -6.18 -9.98 -9.89
N LEU A 32 -6.50 -10.40 -8.66
CA LEU A 32 -7.78 -11.04 -8.33
C LEU A 32 -8.96 -10.10 -8.52
N LEU A 33 -8.83 -8.83 -8.10
CA LEU A 33 -9.86 -7.80 -8.34
C LEU A 33 -10.10 -7.62 -9.84
N LEU A 34 -9.02 -7.57 -10.65
CA LEU A 34 -9.12 -7.46 -12.10
C LEU A 34 -9.85 -8.67 -12.68
N THR A 35 -9.51 -9.90 -12.27
CA THR A 35 -10.20 -11.11 -12.71
C THR A 35 -11.70 -11.01 -12.45
N LEU A 36 -12.09 -10.63 -11.23
CA LEU A 36 -13.50 -10.50 -10.86
C LEU A 36 -14.22 -9.45 -11.73
N VAL A 37 -13.59 -8.29 -11.96
CA VAL A 37 -14.18 -7.23 -12.79
C VAL A 37 -14.36 -7.71 -14.23
N LEU A 38 -13.36 -8.36 -14.81
CA LEU A 38 -13.42 -8.86 -16.19
C LEU A 38 -14.51 -9.93 -16.35
N GLU A 39 -14.72 -10.79 -15.36
CA GLU A 39 -15.78 -11.80 -15.37
C GLU A 39 -17.19 -11.20 -15.31
N THR A 40 -17.36 -10.03 -14.70
CA THR A 40 -18.68 -9.37 -14.61
C THR A 40 -19.17 -8.80 -15.95
N GLY A 41 -18.28 -8.56 -16.91
CA GLY A 41 -18.61 -7.89 -18.17
C GLY A 41 -19.12 -6.45 -18.00
N LEU A 42 -18.99 -5.86 -16.81
CA LEU A 42 -19.50 -4.52 -16.49
C LEU A 42 -18.63 -3.39 -17.06
N VAL A 43 -17.44 -3.72 -17.58
CA VAL A 43 -16.46 -2.74 -18.05
C VAL A 43 -15.98 -3.13 -19.44
N GLU A 44 -16.01 -2.16 -20.36
CA GLU A 44 -15.48 -2.33 -21.71
C GLU A 44 -13.96 -2.61 -21.70
N PRO A 45 -13.43 -3.33 -22.70
CA PRO A 45 -12.01 -3.59 -22.81
C PRO A 45 -11.20 -2.28 -22.81
N PHE A 46 -10.42 -2.08 -21.75
CA PHE A 46 -9.68 -0.86 -21.51
C PHE A 46 -8.22 -1.21 -21.24
N ALA A 47 -7.29 -0.67 -22.01
CA ALA A 47 -5.89 -1.10 -21.98
C ALA A 47 -5.23 -1.00 -20.58
N PRO A 48 -5.49 0.05 -19.77
CA PRO A 48 -5.03 0.10 -18.37
C PRO A 48 -5.60 -0.98 -17.46
N LEU A 49 -6.80 -1.50 -17.74
CA LEU A 49 -7.42 -2.64 -17.04
C LEU A 49 -6.99 -3.97 -17.67
N SER A 50 -5.68 -4.17 -17.80
CA SER A 50 -5.10 -5.43 -18.24
C SER A 50 -4.02 -5.90 -17.25
N TYR A 51 -3.72 -7.20 -17.28
CA TYR A 51 -2.78 -7.77 -16.31
C TYR A 51 -1.39 -7.12 -16.33
N PRO A 52 -0.73 -6.87 -17.48
CA PRO A 52 0.64 -6.35 -17.46
C PRO A 52 0.76 -4.97 -16.79
N PRO A 53 -0.07 -3.95 -17.13
CA PRO A 53 -0.08 -2.67 -16.43
C PRO A 53 -0.43 -2.80 -14.94
N VAL A 54 -1.49 -3.54 -14.60
CA VAL A 54 -1.98 -3.66 -13.21
C VAL A 54 -0.92 -4.29 -12.31
N VAL A 55 -0.30 -5.38 -12.76
CA VAL A 55 0.76 -6.07 -12.00
C VAL A 55 1.97 -5.16 -11.82
N PHE A 56 2.43 -4.51 -12.89
CA PHE A 56 3.61 -3.64 -12.84
C PHE A 56 3.39 -2.42 -11.94
N LEU A 57 2.28 -1.70 -12.11
CA LEU A 57 1.99 -0.50 -11.34
C LEU A 57 1.73 -0.80 -9.86
N SER A 58 1.08 -1.92 -9.55
CA SER A 58 0.85 -2.36 -8.16
C SER A 58 2.17 -2.67 -7.45
N ALA A 59 3.06 -3.42 -8.11
CA ALA A 59 4.37 -3.73 -7.57
C ALA A 59 5.22 -2.46 -7.40
N ALA A 60 5.26 -1.58 -8.41
CA ALA A 60 6.00 -0.32 -8.36
C ALA A 60 5.48 0.59 -7.23
N GLY A 61 4.16 0.71 -7.08
CA GLY A 61 3.52 1.48 -6.01
C GLY A 61 3.89 0.96 -4.62
N ALA A 62 3.84 -0.35 -4.41
CA ALA A 62 4.21 -0.96 -3.13
C ALA A 62 5.71 -0.82 -2.80
N VAL A 63 6.58 -0.92 -3.80
CA VAL A 63 8.03 -0.69 -3.64
C VAL A 63 8.29 0.77 -3.26
N ALA A 64 7.68 1.72 -3.97
CA ALA A 64 7.79 3.14 -3.66
C ALA A 64 7.28 3.45 -2.24
N ALA A 65 6.15 2.89 -1.84
CA ALA A 65 5.59 3.03 -0.50
C ALA A 65 6.54 2.49 0.58
N THR A 66 7.15 1.32 0.35
CA THR A 66 8.15 0.74 1.27
C THR A 66 9.34 1.68 1.43
N PHE A 67 9.84 2.27 0.34
CA PHE A 67 10.95 3.21 0.38
C PHE A 67 10.60 4.47 1.18
N VAL A 68 9.43 5.05 0.94
CA VAL A 68 8.94 6.22 1.68
C VAL A 68 8.80 5.90 3.18
N TYR A 69 8.24 4.74 3.53
CA TYR A 69 8.12 4.32 4.92
C TYR A 69 9.49 4.14 5.59
N GLY A 70 10.44 3.48 4.93
CA GLY A 70 11.80 3.32 5.45
C GLY A 70 12.51 4.67 5.67
N LEU A 71 12.29 5.64 4.77
CA LEU A 71 12.83 7.00 4.90
C LEU A 71 12.25 7.74 6.11
N LEU A 72 10.93 7.58 6.36
CA LEU A 72 10.22 8.19 7.48
C LEU A 72 10.59 7.53 8.81
N ALA A 73 10.67 6.19 8.86
CA ALA A 73 11.06 5.43 10.04
C ALA A 73 12.47 5.81 10.53
N GLY A 74 13.36 6.23 9.64
CA GLY A 74 14.70 6.71 9.98
C GLY A 74 14.79 8.17 10.43
N ARG A 75 13.74 9.00 10.21
CA ARG A 75 13.81 10.47 10.41
C ARG A 75 12.73 11.07 11.31
N VAL A 76 11.60 10.39 11.49
CA VAL A 76 10.41 10.97 12.12
C VAL A 76 10.01 10.12 13.33
N ALA A 77 9.68 10.77 14.45
CA ALA A 77 9.25 10.09 15.68
C ALA A 77 7.91 9.34 15.49
N ASP A 78 6.95 9.94 14.79
CA ASP A 78 5.64 9.36 14.46
C ASP A 78 5.57 8.93 12.97
N ALA A 79 6.42 7.98 12.58
CA ALA A 79 6.53 7.51 11.20
C ALA A 79 5.19 6.97 10.66
N ASP A 80 4.45 6.18 11.44
CA ASP A 80 3.18 5.57 11.03
C ASP A 80 2.11 6.60 10.65
N ARG A 81 1.90 7.59 11.52
CA ARG A 81 0.89 8.64 11.30
C ARG A 81 1.27 9.54 10.13
N THR A 82 2.57 9.79 9.97
CA THR A 82 3.09 10.57 8.84
C THR A 82 2.94 9.80 7.55
N PHE A 83 3.29 8.51 7.55
CA PHE A 83 3.14 7.63 6.40
C PHE A 83 1.68 7.51 5.97
N PHE A 84 0.74 7.34 6.90
CA PHE A 84 -0.68 7.31 6.58
C PHE A 84 -1.14 8.59 5.86
N ARG A 85 -0.74 9.77 6.35
CA ARG A 85 -1.07 11.05 5.70
C ARG A 85 -0.48 11.15 4.30
N VAL A 86 0.78 10.72 4.13
CA VAL A 86 1.44 10.68 2.82
C VAL A 86 0.75 9.70 1.89
N ALA A 87 0.39 8.51 2.36
CA ALA A 87 -0.32 7.50 1.59
C ALA A 87 -1.69 8.01 1.12
N VAL A 88 -2.45 8.69 1.99
CA VAL A 88 -3.71 9.35 1.61
C VAL A 88 -3.48 10.44 0.57
N ALA A 89 -2.46 11.30 0.75
CA ALA A 89 -2.15 12.35 -0.22
C ALA A 89 -1.74 11.78 -1.59
N VAL A 90 -0.93 10.73 -1.61
CA VAL A 90 -0.50 10.04 -2.84
C VAL A 90 -1.68 9.32 -3.50
N LEU A 91 -2.56 8.69 -2.73
CA LEU A 91 -3.77 8.04 -3.24
C LEU A 91 -4.71 9.06 -3.90
N VAL A 92 -4.92 10.21 -3.27
CA VAL A 92 -5.73 11.28 -3.88
C VAL A 92 -5.04 11.82 -5.15
N ALA A 93 -3.71 11.98 -5.11
CA ALA A 93 -2.95 12.42 -6.27
C ALA A 93 -2.99 11.39 -7.42
N SER A 94 -3.04 10.08 -7.13
CA SER A 94 -3.13 9.04 -8.15
C SER A 94 -4.48 9.00 -8.86
N PHE A 95 -5.51 9.63 -8.31
CA PHE A 95 -6.80 9.77 -9.01
C PHE A 95 -6.77 10.82 -10.12
N ILE A 96 -5.81 11.75 -10.10
CA ILE A 96 -5.67 12.77 -11.15
C ILE A 96 -5.40 12.12 -12.52
N PRO A 97 -4.39 11.24 -12.69
CA PRO A 97 -4.20 10.55 -13.96
C PRO A 97 -5.38 9.63 -14.31
N ASP A 98 -6.01 8.98 -13.34
CA ASP A 98 -7.21 8.14 -13.58
C ASP A 98 -8.36 8.94 -14.20
N ILE A 99 -8.65 10.12 -13.64
CA ILE A 99 -9.66 11.04 -14.18
C ILE A 99 -9.20 11.61 -15.53
N GLY A 100 -7.90 11.88 -15.68
CA GLY A 100 -7.30 12.33 -16.93
C GLY A 100 -7.57 11.36 -18.08
N LEU A 101 -7.56 10.04 -17.82
CA LEU A 101 -7.86 9.01 -18.82
C LEU A 101 -9.24 9.19 -19.47
N LEU A 102 -10.26 9.67 -18.73
CA LEU A 102 -11.58 9.97 -19.31
C LEU A 102 -11.55 11.03 -20.42
N TYR A 103 -10.52 11.87 -20.45
CA TYR A 103 -10.39 12.96 -21.42
C TYR A 103 -9.36 12.66 -22.52
N VAL A 104 -8.40 11.76 -22.28
CA VAL A 104 -7.31 11.47 -23.23
C VAL A 104 -7.48 10.16 -23.97
N ASP A 105 -8.17 9.18 -23.39
CA ASP A 105 -8.35 7.86 -23.99
C ASP A 105 -9.83 7.66 -24.40
N PRO A 106 -10.11 7.48 -25.70
CA PRO A 106 -11.47 7.25 -26.18
C PRO A 106 -12.09 5.92 -25.70
N GLY A 107 -11.28 4.98 -25.21
CA GLY A 107 -11.72 3.73 -24.58
C GLY A 107 -11.99 3.85 -23.07
N ALA A 108 -11.68 4.99 -22.44
CA ALA A 108 -11.91 5.18 -21.02
C ALA A 108 -13.40 5.40 -20.72
N THR A 109 -13.95 4.54 -19.87
CA THR A 109 -15.33 4.65 -19.39
C THR A 109 -15.35 5.03 -17.91
N VAL A 110 -16.43 5.69 -17.46
CA VAL A 110 -16.60 6.03 -16.03
C VAL A 110 -16.48 4.79 -15.13
N PRO A 111 -17.14 3.65 -15.42
CA PRO A 111 -16.94 2.43 -14.64
C PRO A 111 -15.50 1.93 -14.65
N GLY A 112 -14.80 1.97 -15.79
CA GLY A 112 -13.41 1.53 -15.88
C GLY A 112 -12.46 2.38 -15.04
N VAL A 113 -12.66 3.69 -15.05
CA VAL A 113 -11.88 4.62 -14.22
C VAL A 113 -12.17 4.44 -12.73
N LEU A 114 -13.43 4.22 -12.36
CA LEU A 114 -13.77 3.88 -10.96
C LEU A 114 -13.07 2.59 -10.51
N VAL A 115 -12.99 1.58 -11.36
CA VAL A 115 -12.25 0.33 -11.05
C VAL A 115 -10.76 0.61 -10.85
N LEU A 116 -10.13 1.43 -11.71
CA LEU A 116 -8.73 1.84 -11.52
C LEU A 116 -8.54 2.55 -10.19
N MET A 117 -9.42 3.49 -9.83
CA MET A 117 -9.35 4.18 -8.54
C MET A 117 -9.47 3.20 -7.38
N VAL A 118 -10.36 2.20 -7.46
CA VAL A 118 -10.48 1.14 -6.44
C VAL A 118 -9.20 0.31 -6.35
N MET A 119 -8.55 -0.03 -7.46
CA MET A 119 -7.27 -0.74 -7.46
C MET A 119 -6.16 0.04 -6.75
N HIS A 120 -6.14 1.38 -6.88
CA HIS A 120 -5.21 2.22 -6.13
C HIS A 120 -5.51 2.19 -4.62
N VAL A 121 -6.80 2.23 -4.25
CA VAL A 121 -7.23 2.12 -2.85
C VAL A 121 -6.78 0.78 -2.25
N VAL A 122 -6.92 -0.32 -2.98
CA VAL A 122 -6.48 -1.66 -2.53
C VAL A 122 -4.97 -1.67 -2.27
N VAL A 123 -4.16 -1.15 -3.20
CA VAL A 123 -2.70 -1.07 -3.02
C VAL A 123 -2.34 -0.21 -1.81
N ALA A 124 -2.93 0.97 -1.68
CA ALA A 124 -2.68 1.87 -0.56
C ALA A 124 -3.07 1.22 0.77
N ALA A 125 -4.21 0.56 0.85
CA ALA A 125 -4.68 -0.15 2.04
C ALA A 125 -3.73 -1.28 2.44
N VAL A 126 -3.30 -2.12 1.48
CA VAL A 126 -2.31 -3.18 1.74
C VAL A 126 -0.98 -2.60 2.22
N CYS A 127 -0.51 -1.51 1.63
CA CYS A 127 0.73 -0.85 2.03
C CYS A 127 0.65 -0.29 3.46
N VAL A 128 -0.42 0.44 3.78
CA VAL A 128 -0.66 0.97 5.13
C VAL A 128 -0.75 -0.18 6.12
N ALA A 129 -1.53 -1.22 5.82
CA ALA A 129 -1.74 -2.33 6.75
C ALA A 129 -0.49 -3.18 6.99
N SER A 130 0.36 -3.33 5.98
CA SER A 130 1.56 -4.16 6.07
C SER A 130 2.76 -3.41 6.66
N LEU A 131 2.83 -2.09 6.47
CA LEU A 131 3.98 -1.28 6.89
C LEU A 131 3.77 -0.57 8.23
N THR A 132 2.53 -0.23 8.59
CA THR A 132 2.22 0.46 9.87
C THR A 132 1.67 -0.52 10.90
N GLU A 133 1.91 -0.24 12.20
CA GLU A 133 1.28 -1.01 13.29
C GLU A 133 -0.22 -0.73 13.43
N LEU A 134 -0.76 0.22 12.65
CA LEU A 134 -2.18 0.60 12.67
C LEU A 134 -3.09 -0.37 11.91
N GLY A 135 -2.61 -1.08 10.89
CA GLY A 135 -3.50 -1.85 10.00
C GLY A 135 -3.45 -3.37 10.16
N TRP A 136 -2.45 -3.92 10.84
CA TRP A 136 -2.57 -5.21 11.51
C TRP A 136 -2.37 -4.95 12.98
N GLY A 137 -3.37 -5.22 13.81
CA GLY A 137 -3.20 -5.21 15.26
C GLY A 137 -2.15 -6.24 15.64
N VAL A 138 -0.88 -5.85 15.57
CA VAL A 138 0.22 -6.57 16.17
C VAL A 138 -0.15 -6.60 17.65
N PRO A 139 -0.41 -7.78 18.25
CA PRO A 139 -0.63 -7.87 19.68
C PRO A 139 0.57 -7.17 20.31
N LYS A 140 0.32 -6.19 21.19
CA LYS A 140 1.37 -5.57 22.00
C LYS A 140 2.16 -6.73 22.61
N GLY A 141 3.29 -7.07 22.01
CA GLY A 141 4.11 -8.17 22.48
C GLY A 141 4.37 -7.88 23.94
N ASN A 142 4.01 -8.82 24.81
CA ASN A 142 4.08 -8.73 26.27
C ASN A 142 5.19 -7.74 26.65
N ARG A 143 4.83 -6.49 26.92
CA ARG A 143 5.67 -5.70 27.82
C ARG A 143 5.58 -6.50 29.10
N PRO A 144 6.68 -7.03 29.66
CA PRO A 144 6.64 -7.41 31.05
C PRO A 144 6.11 -6.16 31.75
N ASP A 145 4.92 -6.32 32.30
CA ASP A 145 4.34 -5.38 33.21
C ASP A 145 5.42 -5.05 34.22
N ALA A 146 5.68 -3.76 34.34
CA ALA A 146 6.40 -3.23 35.49
C ALA A 146 5.49 -3.44 36.71
N SER A 147 5.45 -4.67 37.19
CA SER A 147 4.90 -5.09 38.45
C SER A 147 5.69 -6.29 38.89
N GLU A 148 6.88 -6.07 39.43
CA GLU A 148 7.25 -6.59 40.75
C GLU A 148 8.19 -5.56 41.40
N GLU A 149 8.03 -5.43 42.71
CA GLU A 149 8.34 -4.30 43.60
C GLU A 149 9.84 -4.07 43.88
#